data_AF-A0A820KB52-F1
#
_entry.id   AF-A0A820KB52-F1
#
_cell.length_a   1.000
_cell.length_b   1.000
_cell.length_c   1.000
_cell.angle_alpha   90.00
_cell.angle_beta   90.00
_cell.angle_gamma   90.00
#
_symmetry.space_group_name_H-M   'P 1'
#
loop_
_entity.id
_entity.type
_entity.pdbx_description
1 polymer ?
#
loop_
_entity_poly.entity_id
_entity_poly.type
_entity_poly.pdbx_seq_one_letter_code
_entity_poly.pdbx_strand_id
1 'polypeptide(L)'
;AKEFMQIPELTSNPLVERVIDIFDSDGNGEVDFTEFIRGMNSFASKGDTQHKLRFAFNIYDIDKDGYITNAELFQVLKMMVGNNLLDDQLQQVVDKTIIY
;
A
#
# COMPACT_ATOMS: atom_id res chain seq x y z
N ALA A 1 -5.23 -5.26 13.68
CA ALA A 1 -4.57 -4.01 13.19
C ALA A 1 -4.15 -2.98 14.26
N LYS A 2 -4.94 -2.70 15.33
CA LYS A 2 -4.70 -1.58 16.27
C LYS A 2 -3.33 -1.59 16.99
N GLU A 3 -2.74 -2.76 17.15
CA GLU A 3 -1.43 -2.94 17.79
C GLU A 3 -0.29 -2.28 17.00
N PHE A 4 -0.35 -2.32 15.66
CA PHE A 4 0.65 -1.66 14.80
C PHE A 4 0.65 -0.14 14.96
N MET A 5 -0.51 0.46 15.28
CA MET A 5 -0.63 1.90 15.54
C MET A 5 -0.07 2.30 16.91
N GLN A 6 0.34 1.35 17.75
CA GLN A 6 1.03 1.65 19.01
C GLN A 6 2.53 1.84 18.82
N ILE A 7 3.08 1.43 17.66
CA ILE A 7 4.50 1.59 17.31
C ILE A 7 4.69 3.01 16.75
N PRO A 8 5.31 3.94 17.50
CA PRO A 8 5.38 5.35 17.10
C PRO A 8 6.06 5.55 15.75
N GLU A 9 7.08 4.75 15.45
CA GLU A 9 7.82 4.78 14.19
C GLU A 9 6.91 4.49 12.99
N LEU A 10 5.92 3.61 13.16
CA LEU A 10 4.96 3.25 12.12
C LEU A 10 3.89 4.34 11.97
N THR A 11 3.39 4.92 13.05
CA THR A 11 2.31 5.94 12.98
C THR A 11 2.63 7.16 12.12
N SER A 12 3.91 7.47 11.92
CA SER A 12 4.36 8.56 11.06
C SER A 12 4.29 8.26 9.56
N ASN A 13 4.20 6.97 9.20
CA ASN A 13 4.23 6.53 7.82
C ASN A 13 2.79 6.39 7.27
N PRO A 14 2.43 7.16 6.22
CA PRO A 14 1.07 7.17 5.68
C PRO A 14 0.64 5.86 5.01
N LEU A 15 1.57 4.93 4.78
CA LEU A 15 1.30 3.66 4.12
C LEU A 15 1.08 2.51 5.09
N VAL A 16 1.14 2.73 6.41
CA VAL A 16 1.01 1.63 7.38
C VAL A 16 -0.30 0.87 7.22
N GLU A 17 -1.40 1.56 6.99
CA GLU A 17 -2.69 0.90 6.76
C GLU A 17 -2.66 0.01 5.50
N ARG A 18 -2.03 0.46 4.42
CA ARG A 18 -1.85 -0.34 3.20
C ARG A 18 -0.95 -1.55 3.44
N VAL A 19 0.14 -1.38 4.18
CA VAL A 19 1.06 -2.49 4.51
C VAL A 19 0.36 -3.55 5.36
N ILE A 20 -0.43 -3.14 6.35
CA ILE A 20 -1.21 -4.05 7.20
C ILE A 20 -2.23 -4.81 6.35
N ASP A 21 -2.96 -4.12 5.47
CA ASP A 21 -3.93 -4.76 4.57
C ASP A 21 -3.29 -5.76 3.59
N ILE A 22 -2.05 -5.52 3.14
CA ILE A 22 -1.32 -6.50 2.32
C ILE A 22 -0.88 -7.71 3.15
N PHE A 23 -0.56 -7.52 4.43
CA PHE A 23 -0.16 -8.61 5.30
C PHE A 23 -1.36 -9.49 5.67
N ASP A 24 -2.52 -8.87 5.90
CA ASP A 24 -3.82 -9.51 6.14
C ASP A 24 -4.31 -10.19 4.85
N SER A 25 -3.91 -11.46 4.71
CA SER A 25 -4.14 -12.26 3.51
C SER A 25 -5.49 -12.96 3.52
N ASP A 26 -6.06 -13.19 4.71
CA ASP A 26 -7.38 -13.78 4.87
C ASP A 26 -8.51 -12.72 4.99
N GLY A 27 -8.15 -11.45 5.14
CA GLY A 27 -9.07 -10.31 5.19
C GLY A 27 -9.85 -10.21 6.50
N ASN A 28 -9.33 -10.78 7.58
CA ASN A 28 -10.02 -10.82 8.87
C ASN A 28 -9.87 -9.51 9.68
N GLY A 29 -9.04 -8.55 9.21
CA GLY A 29 -8.76 -7.26 9.84
C GLY A 29 -7.62 -7.28 10.87
N GLU A 30 -7.01 -8.45 11.06
CA GLU A 30 -5.87 -8.70 11.92
C GLU A 30 -4.73 -9.32 11.10
N VAL A 31 -3.53 -9.31 11.67
CA VAL A 31 -2.35 -9.91 11.02
C VAL A 31 -1.85 -10.96 11.98
N ASP A 32 -1.98 -12.23 11.60
CA ASP A 32 -1.46 -13.32 12.40
C ASP A 32 0.07 -13.43 12.30
N PHE A 33 0.68 -14.29 13.12
CA PHE A 33 2.13 -14.45 13.11
C PHE A 33 2.67 -14.99 11.77
N THR A 34 1.93 -15.87 11.11
CA THR A 34 2.30 -16.45 9.82
C THR A 34 2.26 -15.38 8.73
N GLU A 35 1.22 -14.56 8.71
CA GLU A 35 1.03 -13.42 7.82
C GLU A 35 2.11 -12.37 8.01
N PHE A 36 2.43 -12.04 9.27
CA PHE A 36 3.52 -11.14 9.59
C PHE A 36 4.87 -11.62 9.04
N ILE A 37 5.20 -12.90 9.25
CA ILE A 37 6.46 -13.47 8.74
C ILE A 37 6.51 -13.47 7.20
N ARG A 38 5.39 -13.79 6.53
CA ARG A 38 5.28 -13.72 5.06
C ARG A 38 5.45 -12.29 4.55
N GLY A 39 4.78 -11.33 5.19
CA GLY A 39 4.88 -9.92 4.88
C GLY A 39 6.32 -9.42 5.00
N MET A 40 6.99 -9.71 6.11
CA MET A 40 8.39 -9.33 6.37
C MET A 40 9.37 -9.94 5.35
N ASN A 41 9.09 -11.15 4.84
CA ASN A 41 9.91 -11.77 3.81
C ASN A 41 9.90 -10.97 2.49
N SER A 42 8.82 -10.24 2.20
CA SER A 42 8.71 -9.37 1.01
C SER A 42 9.70 -8.20 1.06
N PHE A 43 10.14 -7.80 2.25
CA PHE A 43 11.12 -6.73 2.48
C PHE A 43 12.57 -7.23 2.55
N ALA A 44 12.80 -8.56 2.49
CA ALA A 44 14.14 -9.11 2.59
C ALA A 44 15.04 -8.64 1.42
N SER A 45 16.28 -8.26 1.74
CA SER A 45 17.24 -7.76 0.74
C SER A 45 17.53 -8.78 -0.37
N LYS A 46 17.62 -10.07 0.00
CA LYS A 46 17.82 -11.22 -0.91
C LYS A 46 16.54 -11.70 -1.62
N GLY A 47 15.41 -11.02 -1.45
CA GLY A 47 14.14 -11.38 -2.07
C GLY A 47 14.15 -11.23 -3.58
N ASP A 48 13.38 -12.08 -4.24
CA ASP A 48 13.11 -12.06 -5.68
C ASP A 48 12.49 -10.72 -6.12
N THR A 49 13.02 -10.14 -7.19
CA THR A 49 12.54 -8.88 -7.75
C THR A 49 11.04 -8.94 -8.09
N GLN A 50 10.54 -10.08 -8.57
CA GLN A 50 9.11 -10.24 -8.87
C GLN A 50 8.23 -10.08 -7.63
N HIS A 51 8.65 -10.64 -6.50
CA HIS A 51 7.93 -10.48 -5.24
C HIS A 51 7.92 -9.02 -4.77
N LYS A 52 9.02 -8.30 -4.92
CA LYS A 52 9.09 -6.86 -4.58
C LYS A 52 8.20 -6.01 -5.47
N LEU A 53 8.17 -6.30 -6.77
CA LEU A 53 7.28 -5.62 -7.72
C LEU A 53 5.81 -5.91 -7.42
N ARG A 54 5.47 -7.17 -7.10
CA ARG A 54 4.12 -7.57 -6.70
C ARG A 54 3.69 -6.85 -5.42
N PHE A 55 4.57 -6.79 -4.43
CA PHE A 55 4.32 -6.05 -3.20
C PHE A 55 4.07 -4.56 -3.48
N ALA A 56 4.92 -3.93 -4.29
CA ALA A 56 4.75 -2.53 -4.67
C ALA A 56 3.45 -2.27 -5.44
N PHE A 57 3.02 -3.21 -6.29
CA PHE A 57 1.75 -3.14 -7.00
C PHE A 57 0.56 -3.20 -6.03
N ASN A 58 0.57 -4.14 -5.09
CA ASN A 58 -0.49 -4.33 -4.10
C ASN A 58 -0.65 -3.13 -3.14
N ILE A 59 0.35 -2.25 -3.03
CA ILE A 59 0.19 -0.98 -2.29
C ILE A 59 -0.86 -0.09 -2.97
N TYR A 60 -0.89 -0.10 -4.30
CA TYR A 60 -1.83 0.68 -5.11
C TYR A 60 -3.16 -0.02 -5.33
N ASP A 61 -3.16 -1.33 -5.61
CA ASP A 61 -4.37 -2.15 -5.77
C ASP A 61 -5.06 -2.34 -4.40
N ILE A 62 -6.17 -1.62 -4.17
CA ILE A 62 -6.87 -1.57 -2.88
C ILE A 62 -7.86 -2.71 -2.76
N ASP A 63 -8.61 -3.00 -3.81
CA ASP A 63 -9.63 -4.05 -3.79
C ASP A 63 -9.07 -5.45 -4.06
N LYS A 64 -7.77 -5.54 -4.40
CA LYS A 64 -7.02 -6.79 -4.65
C LYS A 64 -7.54 -7.52 -5.88
N ASP A 65 -8.10 -6.82 -6.87
CA ASP A 65 -8.60 -7.41 -8.13
C ASP A 65 -7.48 -7.68 -9.16
N GLY A 66 -6.26 -7.21 -8.89
CA GLY A 66 -5.09 -7.36 -9.74
C GLY A 66 -4.89 -6.24 -10.77
N TYR A 67 -5.70 -5.19 -10.72
CA TYR A 67 -5.60 -3.98 -11.53
C TYR A 67 -5.43 -2.75 -10.62
N ILE A 68 -4.97 -1.64 -11.19
CA ILE A 68 -4.91 -0.36 -10.48
C ILE A 68 -5.83 0.59 -11.24
N THR A 69 -6.94 0.94 -10.60
CA THR A 69 -7.88 1.91 -11.12
C THR A 69 -7.39 3.34 -10.91
N ASN A 70 -7.99 4.29 -11.64
CA ASN A 70 -7.71 5.72 -11.47
C ASN A 70 -7.97 6.18 -10.03
N ALA A 71 -9.08 5.72 -9.43
CA ALA A 71 -9.45 6.05 -8.07
C ALA A 71 -8.43 5.53 -7.04
N GLU A 72 -7.96 4.30 -7.20
CA GLU A 72 -6.99 3.69 -6.31
C GLU A 72 -5.63 4.37 -6.37
N LEU A 73 -5.14 4.66 -7.58
CA LEU A 73 -3.89 5.39 -7.77
C LEU A 73 -4.00 6.80 -7.13
N PHE A 74 -5.11 7.50 -7.34
CA PHE A 74 -5.36 8.78 -6.71
C PHE A 74 -5.33 8.68 -5.18
N GLN A 75 -6.05 7.72 -4.61
CA GLN A 75 -6.17 7.57 -3.16
C GLN A 75 -4.81 7.30 -2.49
N VAL A 76 -4.02 6.39 -3.05
CA VAL A 76 -2.71 6.02 -2.49
C VAL A 76 -1.70 7.16 -2.65
N LEU A 77 -1.69 7.87 -3.79
CA LEU A 77 -0.85 9.06 -3.95
C LEU A 77 -1.29 10.19 -3.01
N LYS A 78 -2.59 10.34 -2.75
CA LYS A 78 -3.11 11.33 -1.80
C LYS A 78 -2.63 11.05 -0.39
N MET A 79 -2.55 9.79 0.03
CA MET A 79 -1.97 9.40 1.32
C MET A 79 -0.49 9.80 1.42
N MET A 80 0.30 9.62 0.36
CA MET A 80 1.74 9.94 0.36
C MET A 80 2.02 11.44 0.30
N VAL A 81 1.28 12.18 -0.53
CA VAL A 81 1.53 13.60 -0.80
C VAL A 81 0.85 14.50 0.24
N GLY A 82 -0.24 14.04 0.85
CA GLY A 82 -1.02 14.81 1.81
C GLY A 82 -1.55 16.11 1.19
N ASN A 83 -1.22 17.24 1.83
CA ASN A 83 -1.65 18.58 1.42
C ASN A 83 -0.62 19.32 0.56
N ASN A 84 0.46 18.65 0.13
CA ASN A 84 1.49 19.29 -0.69
C ASN A 84 1.05 19.52 -2.14
N LEU A 85 -0.03 18.86 -2.58
CA LEU A 85 -0.68 19.10 -3.87
C LEU A 85 -2.19 19.30 -3.68
N LEU A 86 -2.76 20.15 -4.53
CA LEU A 86 -4.20 20.27 -4.67
C LEU A 86 -4.76 19.01 -5.35
N ASP A 87 -6.02 18.68 -5.05
CA ASP A 87 -6.67 17.49 -5.59
C ASP A 87 -6.71 17.51 -7.13
N ASP A 88 -6.97 18.68 -7.73
CA ASP A 88 -6.95 18.84 -9.20
C ASP A 88 -5.56 18.60 -9.81
N GLN A 89 -4.49 19.00 -9.11
CA GLN A 89 -3.12 18.79 -9.59
C GLN A 89 -2.75 17.31 -9.49
N LEU A 90 -3.17 16.65 -8.41
CA LEU A 90 -2.97 15.22 -8.24
C LEU A 90 -3.76 14.42 -9.28
N GLN A 91 -5.03 14.79 -9.51
CA GLN A 91 -5.88 14.15 -10.51
C GLN A 91 -5.27 14.24 -11.91
N GLN A 92 -4.71 15.41 -12.28
CA GLN A 92 -4.02 15.56 -13.57
C GLN A 92 -2.80 14.64 -13.71
N VAL A 93 -2.09 14.34 -12.62
CA VAL A 93 -0.97 13.40 -12.64
C VAL A 93 -1.50 11.98 -12.83
N VAL A 94 -2.50 11.58 -12.05
CA VAL A 94 -3.16 10.26 -12.13
C VAL A 94 -3.69 10.00 -13.54
N ASP A 95 -4.44 10.95 -14.09
CA ASP A 95 -5.03 10.85 -15.43
C ASP A 95 -3.96 10.67 -16.51
N LYS A 96 -2.80 11.35 -16.37
CA LYS A 96 -1.67 11.21 -17.30
C LYS A 96 -0.92 9.89 -17.16
N THR A 97 -0.92 9.28 -15.97
CA THR A 97 -0.23 8.01 -15.72
C THR A 97 -1.03 6.82 -16.25
N ILE A 98 -2.37 6.84 -16.13
CA ILE A 98 -3.24 5.71 -16.48
C ILE A 98 -3.72 5.73 -17.95
N ILE A 99 -3.18 6.64 -18.79
CA ILE A 99 -3.61 6.77 -20.20
C ILE A 99 -3.44 5.44 -20.97
N TYR A 100 -4.57 4.88 -21.36
CA TYR A 100 -4.76 4.05 -22.56
C TYR A 100 -4.86 4.94 -23.80
#